data_AF-F2QWB9-F1
#
_entry.id   AF-F2QWB9-F1
#
_cell.length_a   1.000
_cell.length_b   1.000
_cell.length_c   1.000
_cell.angle_alpha   90.00
_cell.angle_beta   90.00
_cell.angle_gamma   90.00
#
_symmetry.space_group_name_H-M   'P 1'
#
loop_
_entity.id
_entity.type
_entity.pdbx_description
1 polymer ?
#
loop_
_entity_poly.entity_id
_entity_poly.type
_entity_poly.pdbx_seq_one_letter_code
_entity_poly.pdbx_strand_id
1 'polypeptide(L)'
;MLLQSFKALRATRSSLISTPIIQTAGYKTQYLGQKVVKVYQPLPKLREGTPLMKYVKENQYKKLDPNGVKKSLLDKSNPSLLRSGDIVRITYNNKQPPLVGMVIAVKRNGCDSNILLRNSYAKLGVEIRVPIFNPVIERVDILKRPTKYRSRNKLYYIRGTKLDVTDIESSLKKQQRRSN
;
A
#
# COMPACT_ATOMS: atom_id res chain seq x y z
N MET A 1 82.41 -60.61 -49.24
CA MET A 1 81.29 -59.69 -48.92
C MET A 1 81.08 -58.77 -50.10
N LEU A 2 79.80 -58.54 -50.44
CA LEU A 2 79.28 -58.30 -51.78
C LEU A 2 79.63 -56.96 -52.46
N LEU A 3 79.80 -57.06 -53.77
CA LEU A 3 79.87 -56.00 -54.77
C LEU A 3 78.51 -55.30 -55.02
N GLN A 4 78.69 -54.09 -55.54
CA GLN A 4 77.80 -53.04 -56.01
C GLN A 4 76.60 -53.41 -56.90
N SER A 5 75.62 -52.47 -56.90
CA SER A 5 74.83 -51.97 -58.05
C SER A 5 73.72 -52.90 -58.59
N PHE A 6 72.56 -52.46 -59.11
CA PHE A 6 72.14 -51.23 -59.77
C PHE A 6 70.67 -50.92 -59.42
N LYS A 7 70.32 -49.63 -59.39
CA LYS A 7 68.96 -49.09 -59.31
C LYS A 7 68.37 -49.05 -60.74
N ALA A 8 67.28 -49.78 -61.00
CA ALA A 8 66.57 -49.70 -62.27
C ALA A 8 65.30 -48.86 -62.11
N LEU A 9 65.36 -47.64 -62.65
CA LEU A 9 64.28 -46.70 -62.83
C LEU A 9 63.33 -47.26 -63.90
N ARG A 10 62.09 -47.62 -63.55
CA ARG A 10 61.07 -47.97 -64.55
C ARG A 10 60.00 -46.88 -64.59
N ALA A 11 60.19 -45.98 -65.55
CA ALA A 11 59.24 -44.93 -65.91
C ALA A 11 57.92 -45.56 -66.41
N THR A 12 56.86 -45.44 -65.61
CA THR A 12 55.50 -45.60 -66.13
C THR A 12 55.04 -44.26 -66.69
N ARG A 13 54.82 -44.28 -68.00
CA ARG A 13 54.47 -43.16 -68.87
C ARG A 13 53.25 -42.39 -68.34
N SER A 14 53.41 -41.07 -68.22
CA SER A 14 52.32 -40.13 -68.06
C SER A 14 51.44 -40.11 -69.32
N SER A 15 50.28 -40.78 -69.28
CA SER A 15 49.21 -40.47 -70.23
C SER A 15 48.44 -39.25 -69.70
N LEU A 16 48.90 -38.06 -70.08
CA LEU A 16 48.18 -36.81 -69.88
C LEU A 16 46.96 -36.81 -70.81
N ILE A 17 45.87 -37.44 -70.40
CA ILE A 17 44.56 -37.25 -71.03
C ILE A 17 44.02 -35.93 -70.47
N SER A 18 44.37 -34.83 -71.14
CA SER A 18 43.79 -33.51 -70.90
C SER A 18 42.32 -33.54 -71.34
N THR A 19 41.39 -33.79 -70.41
CA THR A 19 39.99 -33.47 -70.68
C THR A 19 39.85 -31.95 -70.84
N PRO A 20 39.13 -31.45 -71.87
CA PRO A 20 38.94 -30.02 -71.99
C PRO A 20 38.16 -29.51 -70.77
N ILE A 21 38.75 -28.54 -70.07
CA ILE A 21 38.09 -27.86 -68.97
C ILE A 21 36.96 -27.03 -69.59
N ILE A 22 35.74 -27.56 -69.57
CA ILE A 22 34.55 -26.77 -69.89
C ILE A 22 34.36 -25.81 -68.71
N GLN A 23 34.77 -24.55 -68.88
CA GLN A 23 34.52 -23.50 -67.89
C GLN A 23 33.03 -23.17 -67.90
N THR A 24 32.26 -23.80 -67.02
CA THR A 24 30.91 -23.32 -66.70
C THR A 24 31.04 -22.09 -65.81
N ALA A 25 30.60 -20.93 -66.31
CA ALA A 25 30.58 -19.70 -65.52
C ALA A 25 29.58 -19.86 -64.36
N GLY A 26 30.07 -20.18 -63.17
CA GLY A 26 29.25 -20.34 -61.98
C GLY A 26 28.89 -18.99 -61.36
N TYR A 27 27.75 -18.41 -61.77
CA TYR A 27 27.24 -17.17 -61.15
C TYR A 27 26.70 -17.48 -59.75
N LYS A 28 27.37 -17.00 -58.70
CA LYS A 28 26.86 -17.09 -57.33
C LYS A 28 25.93 -15.91 -57.06
N THR A 29 24.62 -16.15 -56.96
CA THR A 29 23.69 -15.16 -56.43
C THR A 29 23.87 -15.06 -54.92
N GLN A 30 24.10 -13.86 -54.40
CA GLN A 30 24.32 -13.67 -52.97
C GLN A 30 22.98 -13.72 -52.24
N TYR A 31 22.65 -14.88 -51.66
CA TYR A 31 21.52 -14.98 -50.74
C TYR A 31 21.91 -14.35 -49.40
N LEU A 32 21.44 -13.12 -49.15
CA LEU A 32 21.60 -12.46 -47.87
C LEU A 32 20.59 -13.07 -46.88
N GLY A 33 21.10 -13.84 -45.90
CA GLY A 33 20.28 -14.46 -44.88
C GLY A 33 19.45 -13.44 -44.07
N GLN A 34 18.36 -13.90 -43.47
CA GLN A 34 17.50 -13.02 -42.68
C GLN A 34 18.25 -12.45 -41.47
N LYS A 35 18.14 -11.14 -41.28
CA LYS A 35 18.73 -10.45 -40.13
C LYS A 35 17.86 -10.66 -38.90
N VAL A 36 18.43 -11.23 -37.84
CA VAL A 36 17.75 -11.35 -36.54
C VAL A 36 17.78 -9.98 -35.86
N VAL A 37 16.61 -9.35 -35.73
CA VAL A 37 16.47 -8.07 -35.03
C VAL A 37 16.54 -8.32 -33.53
N LYS A 38 17.41 -7.58 -32.83
CA LYS A 38 17.49 -7.64 -31.36
C LYS A 38 16.24 -6.99 -30.76
N VAL A 39 15.42 -7.78 -30.07
CA VAL A 39 14.29 -7.26 -29.28
C VAL A 39 14.79 -7.04 -27.85
N TYR A 40 14.83 -5.77 -27.44
CA TYR A 40 15.27 -5.41 -26.09
C TYR A 40 14.19 -5.71 -25.05
N GLN A 41 14.63 -6.09 -23.85
CA GLN A 41 13.74 -6.29 -22.72
C GLN A 41 13.05 -4.97 -22.33
N PRO A 42 11.81 -5.03 -21.79
CA PRO A 42 11.13 -3.84 -21.31
C PRO A 42 11.85 -3.23 -20.11
N LEU A 43 11.61 -1.94 -19.89
CA LEU A 43 12.07 -1.22 -18.71
C LEU A 43 11.53 -1.88 -17.41
N PRO A 44 12.24 -1.73 -16.29
CA PRO A 44 11.75 -2.19 -15.01
C PRO A 44 10.40 -1.53 -14.68
N LYS A 45 9.50 -2.30 -14.06
CA LYS A 45 8.18 -1.81 -13.68
C LYS A 45 8.31 -0.69 -12.65
N LEU A 46 7.58 0.40 -12.87
CA LEU A 46 7.52 1.51 -11.93
C LEU A 46 7.03 1.03 -10.56
N ARG A 47 7.68 1.48 -9.47
CA ARG A 47 7.34 1.11 -8.07
C ARG A 47 7.26 -0.40 -7.85
N GLU A 48 8.09 -1.16 -8.56
CA GLU A 48 8.16 -2.63 -8.44
C GLU A 48 6.81 -3.31 -8.76
N GLY A 49 5.94 -2.64 -9.54
CA GLY A 49 4.60 -3.14 -9.86
C GLY A 49 3.53 -2.83 -8.81
N THR A 50 3.84 -2.04 -7.79
CA THR A 50 2.84 -1.60 -6.80
C THR A 50 1.80 -0.67 -7.45
N PRO A 51 0.49 -0.94 -7.28
CA PRO A 51 -0.56 -0.05 -7.78
C PRO A 51 -0.43 1.37 -7.22
N LEU A 52 -0.63 2.38 -8.07
CA LEU A 52 -0.50 3.81 -7.74
C LEU A 52 -1.28 4.19 -6.48
N MET A 53 -2.55 3.78 -6.37
CA MET A 53 -3.41 4.15 -5.24
C MET A 53 -2.91 3.62 -3.89
N LYS A 54 -2.32 2.42 -3.87
CA LYS A 54 -1.74 1.83 -2.67
C LYS A 54 -0.52 2.64 -2.23
N TYR A 55 0.38 2.93 -3.17
CA TYR A 55 1.58 3.73 -2.93
C TYR A 55 1.24 5.13 -2.40
N VAL A 56 0.29 5.82 -3.05
CA VAL A 56 -0.15 7.16 -2.62
C VAL A 56 -0.77 7.12 -1.22
N LYS A 57 -1.63 6.14 -0.93
CA LYS A 57 -2.25 5.97 0.38
C LYS A 57 -1.22 5.75 1.48
N GLU A 58 -0.21 4.91 1.24
CA GLU A 58 0.88 4.67 2.19
C GLU A 58 1.71 5.93 2.44
N ASN A 59 2.03 6.69 1.40
CA ASN A 59 2.74 7.96 1.54
C ASN A 59 1.93 9.00 2.31
N GLN A 60 0.61 9.07 2.09
CA GLN A 60 -0.26 9.96 2.86
C GLN A 60 -0.30 9.57 4.34
N TYR A 61 -0.38 8.28 4.67
CA TYR A 61 -0.31 7.83 6.06
C TYR A 61 1.02 8.21 6.70
N LYS A 62 2.15 7.97 6.02
CA LYS A 62 3.48 8.38 6.51
C LYS A 62 3.55 9.88 6.79
N LYS A 63 2.90 10.71 5.96
CA LYS A 63 2.86 12.16 6.13
C LYS A 63 1.95 12.62 7.27
N LEU A 64 0.75 12.05 7.39
CA LEU A 64 -0.30 12.51 8.31
C LEU A 64 -0.18 11.91 9.71
N ASP A 65 0.32 10.68 9.82
CA ASP A 65 0.46 9.94 11.09
C ASP A 65 1.77 9.13 11.08
N PRO A 66 2.93 9.78 11.27
CA PRO A 66 4.24 9.10 11.25
C PRO A 66 4.35 7.98 12.28
N ASN A 67 3.75 8.17 13.47
CA ASN A 67 3.78 7.19 14.56
C ASN A 67 2.73 6.08 14.40
N GLY A 68 1.78 6.21 13.47
CA GLY A 68 0.71 5.23 13.26
C GLY A 68 -0.29 5.13 14.42
N VAL A 69 -0.28 6.07 15.37
CA VAL A 69 -1.13 6.02 16.58
C VAL A 69 -2.60 6.16 16.20
N LYS A 70 -2.92 7.16 15.35
CA LYS A 70 -4.28 7.41 14.89
C LYS A 70 -4.79 6.27 14.01
N LYS A 71 -3.90 5.71 13.18
CA LYS A 71 -4.21 4.53 12.35
C LYS A 71 -4.52 3.31 13.22
N SER A 72 -3.73 3.05 14.26
CA SER A 72 -3.93 1.94 15.20
C SER A 72 -5.28 2.01 15.92
N LEU A 73 -5.75 3.22 16.27
CA LEU A 73 -7.09 3.42 16.85
C LEU A 73 -8.23 3.02 15.90
N LEU A 74 -8.01 3.08 14.60
CA LEU A 74 -9.03 2.76 13.60
C LEU A 74 -8.94 1.34 13.05
N ASP A 75 -7.79 0.69 13.22
CA ASP A 75 -7.56 -0.63 12.68
C ASP A 75 -8.48 -1.66 13.34
N LYS A 76 -9.07 -2.54 12.53
CA LYS A 76 -9.97 -3.60 13.01
C LYS A 76 -9.20 -4.75 13.66
N SER A 77 -7.92 -4.90 13.32
CA SER A 77 -7.03 -5.91 13.90
C SER A 77 -6.72 -5.63 15.37
N ASN A 78 -6.72 -4.35 15.77
CA ASN A 78 -6.39 -3.93 17.12
C ASN A 78 -7.55 -4.22 18.10
N PRO A 79 -7.35 -5.00 19.18
CA PRO A 79 -8.42 -5.22 20.17
C PRO A 79 -8.85 -3.93 20.88
N SER A 80 -7.93 -2.97 21.03
CA SER A 80 -8.13 -1.69 21.70
C SER A 80 -8.69 -0.58 20.79
N LEU A 81 -9.15 -0.95 19.58
CA LEU A 81 -9.67 -0.01 18.58
C LEU A 81 -10.83 0.85 19.09
N LEU A 82 -11.02 2.00 18.45
CA LEU A 82 -12.10 2.92 18.73
C LEU A 82 -13.46 2.39 18.22
N ARG A 83 -14.39 2.21 19.14
CA ARG A 83 -15.73 1.68 18.86
C ARG A 83 -16.81 2.70 19.17
N SER A 84 -17.98 2.49 18.59
CA SER A 84 -19.16 3.29 18.92
C SER A 84 -19.61 2.97 20.34
N GLY A 85 -19.89 4.01 21.12
CA GLY A 85 -20.17 3.94 22.55
C GLY A 85 -18.99 4.35 23.44
N ASP A 86 -17.78 4.48 22.89
CA ASP A 86 -16.64 5.01 23.61
C ASP A 86 -16.78 6.51 23.84
N ILE A 87 -16.38 6.98 25.02
CA ILE A 87 -16.28 8.40 25.32
C ILE A 87 -14.84 8.82 25.06
N VAL A 88 -14.69 9.83 24.22
CA VAL A 88 -13.41 10.28 23.69
C VAL A 88 -13.20 11.75 23.99
N ARG A 89 -11.94 12.12 24.24
CA ARG A 89 -11.44 13.50 24.23
C ARG A 89 -10.54 13.70 23.02
N ILE A 90 -10.85 14.72 22.23
CA ILE A 90 -10.04 15.15 21.11
C ILE A 90 -9.29 16.39 21.55
N THR A 91 -7.96 16.33 21.46
CA THR A 91 -7.09 17.47 21.76
C THR A 91 -6.60 18.06 20.45
N TYR A 92 -6.67 19.40 20.35
CA TYR A 92 -6.24 20.14 19.18
C TYR A 92 -4.90 20.83 19.43
N ASN A 93 -4.06 20.91 18.38
CA ASN A 93 -2.76 21.56 18.42
C ASN A 93 -2.85 23.10 18.56
N ASN A 94 -3.92 23.71 18.05
CA ASN A 94 -4.10 25.16 17.94
C ASN A 94 -4.66 25.84 19.22
N LYS A 95 -4.43 25.23 20.39
CA LYS A 95 -4.95 25.71 21.70
C LYS A 95 -6.49 25.85 21.76
N GLN A 96 -7.22 25.26 20.82
CA GLN A 96 -8.68 25.17 20.93
C GLN A 96 -9.06 24.30 22.13
N PRO A 97 -10.21 24.59 22.78
CA PRO A 97 -10.69 23.75 23.87
C PRO A 97 -10.86 22.31 23.38
N PRO A 98 -10.45 21.31 24.20
CA PRO A 98 -10.57 19.92 23.80
C PRO A 98 -12.05 19.54 23.68
N LEU A 99 -12.38 18.78 22.66
CA LEU A 99 -13.75 18.32 22.42
C LEU A 99 -13.98 16.98 23.11
N VAL A 100 -15.02 16.88 23.93
CA VAL A 100 -15.42 15.63 24.56
C VAL A 100 -16.77 15.18 24.01
N GLY A 101 -16.87 13.89 23.67
CA GLY A 101 -18.11 13.32 23.17
C GLY A 101 -18.10 11.80 23.15
N MET A 102 -19.30 11.22 23.07
CA MET A 102 -19.44 9.79 22.82
C MET A 102 -19.43 9.53 21.32
N VAL A 103 -18.64 8.55 20.90
CA VAL A 103 -18.59 8.12 19.51
C VAL A 103 -19.88 7.39 19.16
N ILE A 104 -20.62 7.92 18.18
CA ILE A 104 -21.81 7.25 17.65
C ILE A 104 -21.49 6.41 16.42
N ALA A 105 -20.55 6.88 15.60
CA ALA A 105 -20.16 6.18 14.39
C ALA A 105 -18.70 6.44 14.04
N VAL A 106 -18.04 5.42 13.52
CA VAL A 106 -16.69 5.49 12.97
C VAL A 106 -16.76 5.19 11.47
N LYS A 107 -16.44 6.17 10.63
CA LYS A 107 -16.33 6.04 9.17
C LYS A 107 -14.87 5.77 8.80
N ARG A 108 -14.60 4.61 8.18
CA ARG A 108 -13.25 4.17 7.82
C ARG A 108 -13.05 4.29 6.31
N ASN A 109 -12.46 5.40 5.87
CA ASN A 109 -12.27 5.75 4.47
C ASN A 109 -10.79 6.05 4.16
N GLY A 110 -9.86 5.29 4.74
CA GLY A 110 -8.44 5.53 4.53
C GLY A 110 -7.96 6.77 5.29
N CYS A 111 -7.32 7.72 4.60
CA CYS A 111 -6.88 9.00 5.16
C CYS A 111 -8.06 9.94 5.49
N ASP A 112 -9.22 9.77 4.84
CA ASP A 112 -10.46 10.52 5.12
C ASP A 112 -11.34 9.78 6.15
N SER A 113 -10.72 9.16 7.15
CA SER A 113 -11.47 8.46 8.21
C SER A 113 -11.95 9.43 9.29
N ASN A 114 -13.23 9.32 9.62
CA ASN A 114 -13.95 10.34 10.40
C ASN A 114 -14.71 9.67 11.55
N ILE A 115 -14.76 10.32 12.70
CA ILE A 115 -15.63 9.94 13.83
C ILE A 115 -16.79 10.92 13.96
N LEU A 116 -17.97 10.41 14.30
CA LEU A 116 -19.12 11.22 14.67
C LEU A 116 -19.27 11.16 16.18
N LEU A 117 -19.06 12.31 16.81
CA LEU A 117 -19.22 12.50 18.24
C LEU A 117 -20.59 13.11 18.54
N ARG A 118 -21.17 12.74 19.67
CA ARG A 118 -22.34 13.38 20.25
C ARG A 118 -22.09 13.74 21.71
N ASN A 119 -22.54 14.92 22.10
CA ASN A 119 -22.60 15.38 23.49
C ASN A 119 -23.92 16.13 23.71
N SER A 120 -24.38 16.22 24.95
CA SER A 120 -25.50 17.09 25.32
C SER A 120 -24.96 18.25 26.14
N TYR A 121 -24.83 19.43 25.52
CA TYR A 121 -24.35 20.63 26.19
C TYR A 121 -25.54 21.50 26.58
N ALA A 122 -25.69 21.84 27.87
CA ALA A 122 -26.78 22.69 28.37
C ALA A 122 -28.18 22.27 27.84
N LYS A 123 -28.46 20.95 27.82
CA LYS A 123 -29.70 20.34 27.28
C LYS A 123 -29.86 20.38 25.76
N LEU A 124 -28.88 20.89 25.02
CA LEU A 124 -28.82 20.87 23.56
C LEU A 124 -27.95 19.69 23.09
N GLY A 125 -28.51 18.82 22.25
CA GLY A 125 -27.75 17.72 21.65
C GLY A 125 -26.87 18.20 20.50
N VAL A 126 -25.56 18.24 20.72
CA VAL A 126 -24.56 18.69 19.73
C VAL A 126 -23.85 17.49 19.13
N GLU A 127 -23.72 17.48 17.80
CA GLU A 127 -23.00 16.45 17.06
C GLU A 127 -21.91 17.05 16.18
N ILE A 128 -20.72 16.45 16.22
CA ILE A 128 -19.56 16.94 15.49
C ILE A 128 -18.90 15.77 14.77
N ARG A 129 -18.67 15.95 13.47
CA ARG A 129 -17.88 15.03 12.66
C ARG A 129 -16.44 15.51 12.66
N VAL A 130 -15.53 14.64 13.11
CA VAL A 130 -14.11 14.97 13.20
C VAL A 130 -13.29 14.05 12.31
N PRO A 131 -12.56 14.58 11.30
CA PRO A 131 -11.63 13.81 10.47
C PRO A 131 -10.35 13.53 11.26
N ILE A 132 -10.07 12.26 11.56
CA ILE A 132 -9.05 11.86 12.55
C ILE A 132 -7.62 12.23 12.10
N PHE A 133 -7.35 12.11 10.81
CA PHE A 133 -6.03 12.38 10.24
C PHE A 133 -5.80 13.87 9.92
N ASN A 134 -6.68 14.76 10.37
CA ASN A 134 -6.44 16.20 10.27
C ASN A 134 -5.22 16.59 11.15
N PRO A 135 -4.23 17.33 10.61
CA PRO A 135 -3.04 17.77 11.36
C PRO A 135 -3.36 18.71 12.53
N VAL A 136 -4.53 19.36 12.53
CA VAL A 136 -4.96 20.21 13.66
C VAL A 136 -5.26 19.36 14.90
N ILE A 137 -5.62 18.08 14.72
CA ILE A 137 -5.85 17.17 15.83
C ILE A 137 -4.52 16.62 16.29
N GLU A 138 -4.22 16.83 17.57
CA GLU A 138 -3.02 16.29 18.20
C GLU A 138 -3.20 14.79 18.45
N ARG A 139 -4.17 14.45 19.30
CA ARG A 139 -4.44 13.08 19.75
C ARG A 139 -5.91 12.86 20.09
N VAL A 140 -6.27 11.59 20.16
CA VAL A 140 -7.62 11.11 20.44
C VAL A 140 -7.53 10.15 21.63
N ASP A 141 -7.97 10.63 22.79
CA ASP A 141 -7.85 9.90 24.06
C ASP A 141 -9.18 9.23 24.39
N ILE A 142 -9.17 7.92 24.65
CA ILE A 142 -10.36 7.18 25.11
C ILE A 142 -10.48 7.38 26.62
N LEU A 143 -11.45 8.19 27.06
CA LEU A 143 -11.67 8.49 28.47
C LEU A 143 -12.41 7.38 29.20
N LYS A 144 -13.42 6.80 28.55
CA LYS A 144 -14.27 5.77 29.15
C LYS A 144 -14.81 4.83 28.09
N ARG A 145 -14.67 3.54 28.35
CA ARG A 145 -15.33 2.48 27.58
C ARG A 145 -16.63 2.07 28.27
N PRO A 146 -17.69 1.73 27.52
CA PRO A 146 -18.91 1.21 28.11
C PRO A 146 -18.68 -0.19 28.68
N THR A 147 -19.31 -0.52 29.82
CA THR A 147 -19.24 -1.87 30.42
C THR A 147 -19.70 -2.95 29.43
N LYS A 148 -20.77 -2.65 28.69
CA LYS A 148 -21.29 -3.50 27.62
C LYS A 148 -21.52 -2.65 26.38
N TYR A 149 -20.90 -3.03 25.27
CA TYR A 149 -21.16 -2.41 23.99
C TYR A 149 -22.59 -2.73 23.54
N ARG A 150 -23.20 -1.75 22.88
CA ARG A 150 -24.50 -1.93 22.23
C ARG A 150 -24.31 -2.76 20.97
N SER A 151 -25.36 -3.49 20.59
CA SER A 151 -25.32 -4.46 19.49
C SER A 151 -24.97 -3.84 18.12
N ARG A 152 -25.37 -2.60 17.85
CA ARG A 152 -25.17 -1.97 16.54
C ARG A 152 -23.83 -1.25 16.44
N ASN A 153 -23.18 -1.38 15.29
CA ASN A 153 -21.92 -0.69 14.98
C ASN A 153 -22.05 0.84 14.90
N LYS A 154 -23.25 1.36 14.60
CA LYS A 154 -23.53 2.81 14.57
C LYS A 154 -24.74 3.10 15.45
N LEU A 155 -24.59 4.02 16.38
CA LEU A 155 -25.56 4.30 17.44
C LEU A 155 -26.49 5.47 17.08
N TYR A 156 -26.85 5.64 15.81
CA TYR A 156 -27.69 6.76 15.37
C TYR A 156 -29.06 6.81 16.04
N TYR A 157 -29.56 5.65 16.45
CA TYR A 157 -30.87 5.47 17.07
C TYR A 157 -30.96 5.98 18.52
N ILE A 158 -29.84 6.38 19.13
CA ILE A 158 -29.86 6.81 20.54
C ILE A 158 -30.40 8.22 20.70
N ARG A 159 -30.37 9.03 19.64
CA ARG A 159 -30.76 10.44 19.64
C ARG A 159 -32.20 10.59 20.11
N GLY A 160 -32.44 11.42 21.12
CA GLY A 160 -33.78 11.71 21.63
C GLY A 160 -34.46 10.53 22.33
N THR A 161 -33.73 9.44 22.62
CA THR A 161 -34.25 8.29 23.36
C THR A 161 -33.76 8.31 24.81
N LYS A 162 -34.32 7.44 25.66
CA LYS A 162 -33.79 7.21 27.03
C LYS A 162 -32.30 6.82 27.03
N LEU A 163 -31.83 6.27 25.91
CA LEU A 163 -30.47 5.81 25.75
C LEU A 163 -29.52 6.89 25.22
N ASP A 164 -30.00 8.13 25.06
CA ASP A 164 -29.21 9.26 24.59
C ASP A 164 -28.09 9.62 25.59
N VAL A 165 -27.12 10.35 25.10
CA VAL A 165 -26.00 10.85 25.90
C VAL A 165 -26.46 12.06 26.70
N THR A 166 -26.25 12.00 28.02
CA THR A 166 -26.38 13.16 28.89
C THR A 166 -25.13 14.05 28.74
N ASP A 167 -25.07 15.14 29.50
CA ASP A 167 -23.87 15.95 29.57
C ASP A 167 -22.68 15.12 30.11
N ILE A 168 -21.74 14.84 29.21
CA ILE A 168 -20.60 13.97 29.48
C ILE A 168 -19.58 14.70 30.36
N GLU A 169 -19.41 16.00 30.19
CA GLU A 169 -18.39 16.77 30.90
C GLU A 169 -18.71 16.85 32.39
N SER A 170 -19.98 17.13 32.74
CA SER A 170 -20.41 17.09 34.14
C SER A 170 -20.31 15.70 34.75
N SER A 171 -20.63 14.64 33.99
CA SER A 171 -20.49 13.25 34.43
C SER A 171 -19.03 12.88 34.74
N LEU A 172 -18.09 13.25 33.86
CA LEU A 172 -16.65 13.02 34.06
C LEU A 172 -16.11 13.82 35.25
N LYS A 173 -16.49 15.10 35.39
CA LYS A 173 -16.09 15.93 36.54
C LYS A 173 -16.59 15.35 37.86
N LYS A 174 -17.82 14.83 37.89
CA LYS A 174 -18.39 14.13 39.07
C LYS A 174 -17.63 12.85 39.38
N GLN A 175 -17.21 12.09 38.36
CA GLN A 175 -16.40 10.90 38.54
C GLN A 175 -15.02 11.24 39.13
N GLN A 176 -14.36 12.29 38.61
CA GLN A 176 -13.05 12.74 39.10
C GLN A 176 -13.08 13.24 40.55
N ARG A 177 -14.17 13.92 40.96
CA ARG A 177 -14.37 14.34 42.36
C ARG A 177 -14.58 13.19 43.34
N ARG A 178 -14.98 12.00 42.86
CA ARG A 178 -15.21 10.81 43.70
C ARG A 178 -13.95 9.96 43.85
N SER A 179 -13.02 10.06 42.90
CA SER A 179 -11.75 9.33 42.94
C SER A 179 -10.68 10.03 43.78
N ASN A 180 -10.86 11.33 44.01
CA ASN A 180 -10.06 12.14 44.94
C ASN A 180 -10.73 12.15 46.31
#